data_AF-A0A0B8NSD7-F1
#
_entry.id   AF-A0A0B8NSD7-F1
#
_cell.length_a   1.000
_cell.length_b   1.000
_cell.length_c   1.000
_cell.angle_alpha   90.00
_cell.angle_beta   90.00
_cell.angle_gamma   90.00
#
_symmetry.space_group_name_H-M   'P 1'
#
loop_
_entity.id
_entity.type
_entity.pdbx_description
1 polymer ?
#
loop_
_entity_poly.entity_id
_entity_poly.type
_entity_poly.pdbx_seq_one_letter_code
_entity_poly.pdbx_strand_id
1 'polypeptide(L)'
;MASKIVSLLAMDMIIYWQHRLFHTIPVLWALHKTHHSDQDIDVTTGARFHPIEIWLSMVIKIATVVILGVPPVAVIAFEIILNASAMFNHSNMRIPYAVDTWVRKFLVTPDMHRVHHSTIRAETDSNYGFCLAIWDRLFGSYIEQPKLGHLDMDIGIHQFRCPNEQRLDKILTQPFREDS
;
A
#
# COMPACT_ATOMS: atom_id res chain seq x y z
N MET A 1 -10.15 18.53 -21.24
CA MET A 1 -10.41 17.23 -20.58
C MET A 1 -9.12 16.44 -20.63
N ALA A 2 -8.62 15.95 -19.49
CA ALA A 2 -7.42 15.12 -19.48
C ALA A 2 -7.67 13.83 -20.30
N SER A 3 -6.65 13.35 -21.01
CA SER A 3 -6.71 12.03 -21.67
C SER A 3 -6.98 10.96 -20.61
N LYS A 4 -7.80 9.96 -20.92
CA LYS A 4 -8.13 8.84 -20.00
C LYS A 4 -6.86 8.20 -19.43
N ILE A 5 -5.85 8.00 -20.27
CA ILE A 5 -4.56 7.42 -19.86
C ILE A 5 -3.81 8.36 -18.91
N VAL A 6 -3.75 9.64 -19.24
CA VAL A 6 -3.11 10.65 -18.37
C VAL A 6 -3.82 10.73 -17.03
N SER A 7 -5.16 10.64 -17.00
CA SER A 7 -5.92 10.56 -15.75
C SER A 7 -5.57 9.34 -14.92
N LEU A 8 -5.49 8.15 -15.51
CA LEU A 8 -5.12 6.93 -14.80
C LEU A 8 -3.70 7.03 -14.21
N LEU A 9 -2.73 7.51 -14.99
CA LEU A 9 -1.35 7.70 -14.54
C LEU A 9 -1.26 8.74 -13.42
N ALA A 10 -1.98 9.86 -13.54
CA ALA A 10 -2.01 10.89 -12.52
C ALA A 10 -2.63 10.38 -11.22
N MET A 11 -3.74 9.64 -11.29
CA MET A 11 -4.39 9.07 -10.11
C MET A 11 -3.49 8.04 -9.42
N ASP A 12 -2.83 7.15 -10.17
CA ASP A 12 -1.89 6.17 -9.59
C ASP A 12 -0.69 6.85 -8.91
N MET A 13 -0.14 7.91 -9.52
CA MET A 13 0.93 8.72 -8.92
C MET A 13 0.45 9.43 -7.63
N ILE A 14 -0.79 9.92 -7.59
CA ILE A 14 -1.36 10.53 -6.39
C ILE A 14 -1.52 9.50 -5.27
N ILE A 15 -1.94 8.27 -5.58
CA ILE A 15 -2.00 7.18 -4.60
C ILE A 15 -0.60 6.83 -4.08
N TYR A 16 0.40 6.75 -4.95
CA TYR A 16 1.80 6.55 -4.54
C TYR A 16 2.25 7.61 -3.53
N TRP A 17 2.00 8.91 -3.81
CA TRP A 17 2.37 9.98 -2.88
C TRP A 17 1.53 9.99 -1.61
N GLN A 18 0.24 9.70 -1.70
CA GLN A 18 -0.61 9.53 -0.52
C GLN A 18 0.01 8.45 0.39
N HIS A 19 0.33 7.29 -0.17
CA HIS A 19 0.90 6.18 0.59
C HIS A 19 2.25 6.52 1.24
N ARG A 20 3.14 7.18 0.50
CA ARG A 20 4.42 7.67 1.03
C ARG A 20 4.24 8.72 2.14
N LEU A 21 3.25 9.61 2.02
CA LEU A 21 2.92 10.57 3.09
C LEU A 21 2.37 9.86 4.33
N PHE A 22 1.61 8.78 4.15
CA PHE A 22 1.11 7.95 5.24
C PHE A 22 2.24 7.25 6.01
N HIS A 23 3.39 7.00 5.38
CA HIS A 23 4.57 6.48 6.07
C HIS A 23 5.45 7.54 6.75
N THR A 24 5.45 8.76 6.22
CA THR A 24 6.41 9.80 6.62
C THR A 24 5.84 10.85 7.58
N ILE A 25 4.53 11.04 7.61
CA ILE A 25 3.86 11.97 8.54
C ILE A 25 3.33 11.17 9.75
N PRO A 26 3.77 11.45 10.99
CA PRO A 26 3.43 10.65 12.16
C PRO A 26 1.93 10.42 12.39
N VAL A 27 1.10 11.45 12.20
CA VAL A 27 -0.36 11.31 12.39
C VAL A 27 -1.02 10.45 11.30
N LEU A 28 -0.48 10.45 10.08
CA LEU A 28 -0.99 9.58 9.01
C LEU A 28 -0.49 8.16 9.19
N TRP A 29 0.76 7.99 9.64
CA TRP A 29 1.32 6.69 10.00
C TRP A 29 0.55 6.04 11.13
N ALA A 30 0.11 6.80 12.14
CA ALA A 30 -0.72 6.28 13.21
C ALA A 30 -2.00 5.61 12.66
N LEU A 31 -2.61 6.13 11.60
CA LEU A 31 -3.73 5.47 10.93
C LEU A 31 -3.25 4.24 10.14
N HIS A 32 -2.23 4.43 9.31
CA HIS A 32 -1.73 3.44 8.37
C HIS A 32 -1.09 2.21 9.03
N LYS A 33 -0.54 2.34 10.24
CA LYS A 33 0.03 1.20 10.97
C LYS A 33 -1.00 0.11 11.29
N THR A 34 -2.30 0.44 11.21
CA THR A 34 -3.41 -0.52 11.26
C THR A 34 -3.32 -1.55 10.13
N HIS A 35 -2.96 -1.09 8.93
CA HIS A 35 -2.75 -1.93 7.76
C HIS A 35 -1.51 -2.81 7.95
N HIS A 36 -0.42 -2.19 8.41
CA HIS A 36 0.84 -2.87 8.72
C HIS A 36 0.82 -3.71 10.00
N SER A 37 -0.28 -3.76 10.75
CA SER A 37 -0.36 -4.60 11.95
C SER A 37 -0.73 -6.04 11.64
N ASP A 38 -1.08 -6.33 10.39
CA ASP A 38 -1.26 -7.69 9.92
C ASP A 38 0.06 -8.45 9.96
N GLN A 39 0.02 -9.67 10.48
CA GLN A 39 1.20 -10.55 10.57
C GLN A 39 1.23 -11.57 9.44
N ASP A 40 0.09 -11.81 8.79
CA ASP A 40 -0.09 -12.82 7.77
C ASP A 40 -0.70 -12.16 6.52
N ILE A 41 0.15 -11.63 5.64
CA ILE A 41 -0.32 -10.93 4.43
C ILE A 41 -1.10 -11.88 3.53
N ASP A 42 -2.37 -11.54 3.31
CA ASP A 42 -3.23 -12.12 2.28
C ASP A 42 -4.14 -11.05 1.63
N VAL A 43 -5.03 -11.49 0.74
CA VAL A 43 -5.93 -10.57 0.01
C VAL A 43 -6.79 -9.69 0.93
N THR A 44 -7.04 -10.11 2.17
CA THR A 44 -7.82 -9.35 3.16
C THR A 44 -7.01 -8.22 3.79
N THR A 45 -5.68 -8.35 3.88
CA THR A 45 -4.78 -7.27 4.30
C THR A 45 -4.95 -6.03 3.42
N GLY A 46 -5.19 -6.23 2.11
CA GLY A 46 -5.47 -5.17 1.14
C GLY A 46 -6.76 -4.37 1.41
N ALA A 47 -7.61 -4.80 2.35
CA ALA A 47 -8.80 -4.09 2.81
C ALA A 47 -8.73 -3.66 4.29
N ARG A 48 -7.61 -3.93 4.97
CA ARG A 48 -7.42 -3.68 6.39
C ARG A 48 -6.96 -2.25 6.63
N PHE A 49 -7.91 -1.33 6.75
CA PHE A 49 -7.62 0.09 7.00
C PHE A 49 -8.52 0.66 8.11
N HIS A 50 -8.00 1.67 8.80
CA HIS A 50 -8.82 2.42 9.74
C HIS A 50 -9.87 3.25 8.98
N PRO A 51 -11.14 3.37 9.45
CA PRO A 51 -12.17 4.14 8.74
C PRO A 51 -11.79 5.61 8.47
N ILE A 52 -11.01 6.23 9.36
CA ILE A 52 -10.51 7.61 9.17
C ILE A 52 -9.56 7.69 7.97
N GLU A 53 -8.71 6.68 7.77
CA GLU A 53 -7.82 6.62 6.61
C GLU A 53 -8.61 6.43 5.31
N ILE A 54 -9.63 5.56 5.31
CA ILE A 54 -10.53 5.40 4.16
C ILE A 54 -11.21 6.74 3.82
N TRP A 55 -11.76 7.44 4.82
CA TRP A 55 -12.37 8.76 4.63
C TRP A 55 -11.38 9.79 4.07
N LEU A 56 -10.17 9.85 4.61
CA LEU A 56 -9.14 10.78 4.13
C LEU A 56 -8.73 10.46 2.69
N SER A 57 -8.53 9.18 2.36
CA SER A 57 -8.22 8.77 0.99
C SER A 57 -9.36 9.09 0.02
N MET A 58 -10.62 8.90 0.42
CA MET A 58 -11.78 9.30 -0.39
C MET A 58 -11.77 10.81 -0.68
N VAL A 59 -11.51 11.66 0.32
CA VAL A 59 -11.43 13.12 0.13
C VAL A 59 -10.31 13.49 -0.84
N ILE A 60 -9.12 12.90 -0.69
CA ILE A 60 -7.98 13.14 -1.60
C ILE A 60 -8.33 12.72 -3.03
N LYS A 61 -8.93 11.54 -3.23
CA LYS A 61 -9.34 11.06 -4.55
C LYS A 61 -10.41 11.94 -5.17
N ILE A 62 -11.45 12.33 -4.42
CA ILE A 62 -12.52 13.22 -4.91
C ILE A 62 -11.94 14.58 -5.31
N ALA A 63 -11.09 15.17 -4.46
CA ALA A 63 -10.42 16.43 -4.77
C ALA A 63 -9.59 16.32 -6.06
N THR A 64 -8.83 15.22 -6.23
CA THR A 64 -8.04 14.96 -7.43
C THR A 64 -8.92 14.87 -8.68
N VAL A 65 -10.03 14.15 -8.60
CA VAL A 65 -11.00 14.01 -9.72
C VAL A 65 -11.58 15.37 -10.11
N VAL A 66 -11.99 16.18 -9.14
CA VAL A 66 -12.58 17.51 -9.36
C VAL A 66 -11.54 18.48 -9.95
N ILE A 67 -10.35 18.55 -9.36
CA ILE A 67 -9.29 19.50 -9.77
C ILE A 67 -8.78 19.17 -11.18
N LEU A 68 -8.55 17.89 -11.49
CA LEU A 68 -8.00 17.47 -12.78
C LEU A 68 -9.08 17.29 -13.86
N GLY A 69 -10.37 17.40 -13.50
CA GLY A 69 -11.49 17.14 -14.40
C GLY A 69 -11.46 15.72 -14.98
N VAL A 70 -11.21 14.72 -14.12
CA VAL A 70 -11.11 13.32 -14.54
C VAL A 70 -12.46 12.84 -15.06
N PRO A 71 -12.54 12.25 -16.27
CA PRO A 71 -13.80 11.76 -16.80
C PRO A 71 -14.35 10.59 -15.95
N PRO A 72 -15.67 10.49 -15.72
CA PRO A 72 -16.26 9.44 -14.87
C PRO A 72 -15.84 8.01 -15.25
N VAL A 73 -15.71 7.72 -16.55
CA VAL A 73 -15.25 6.42 -17.02
C VAL A 73 -13.81 6.10 -16.58
N ALA A 74 -12.93 7.10 -16.49
CA ALA A 74 -11.57 6.89 -15.99
C ALA A 74 -11.55 6.72 -14.47
N VAL A 75 -12.45 7.38 -13.74
CA VAL A 75 -12.62 7.15 -12.29
C VAL A 75 -13.04 5.70 -12.02
N ILE A 76 -14.06 5.20 -12.73
CA ILE A 76 -14.53 3.82 -12.57
C ILE A 76 -13.41 2.83 -12.92
N ALA A 77 -12.73 3.04 -14.06
CA ALA A 77 -11.62 2.19 -14.46
C ALA A 77 -10.49 2.21 -13.42
N PHE A 78 -10.16 3.38 -12.89
CA PHE A 78 -9.14 3.52 -11.85
C PHE A 78 -9.52 2.78 -10.58
N GLU A 79 -10.74 2.91 -10.07
CA GLU A 79 -11.16 2.22 -8.85
C GLU A 79 -11.12 0.69 -9.00
N ILE A 80 -11.49 0.16 -10.18
CA ILE A 80 -11.36 -1.28 -10.47
C ILE A 80 -9.88 -1.70 -10.44
N ILE A 81 -9.02 -0.95 -11.15
CA ILE A 81 -7.58 -1.26 -11.23
C ILE A 81 -6.92 -1.15 -9.84
N LEU A 82 -7.25 -0.10 -9.09
CA LEU A 82 -6.71 0.16 -7.76
C LEU A 82 -7.05 -0.97 -6.79
N ASN A 83 -8.32 -1.37 -6.71
CA ASN A 83 -8.74 -2.45 -5.81
C ASN A 83 -8.20 -3.83 -6.25
N ALA A 84 -8.19 -4.10 -7.55
CA ALA A 84 -7.57 -5.33 -8.06
C ALA A 84 -6.08 -5.38 -7.74
N SER A 85 -5.37 -4.26 -7.87
CA SER A 85 -3.96 -4.15 -7.51
C SER A 85 -3.77 -4.30 -5.99
N ALA A 86 -4.65 -3.71 -5.16
CA ALA A 86 -4.65 -3.90 -3.71
C ALA A 86 -4.68 -5.39 -3.36
N MET A 87 -5.63 -6.13 -3.92
CA MET A 87 -5.80 -7.56 -3.66
C MET A 87 -4.62 -8.37 -4.19
N PHE A 88 -4.12 -8.02 -5.38
CA PHE A 88 -2.98 -8.71 -5.99
C PHE A 88 -1.71 -8.53 -5.16
N ASN A 89 -1.34 -7.30 -4.83
CA ASN A 89 -0.11 -6.97 -4.12
C ASN A 89 -0.06 -7.55 -2.70
N HIS A 90 -1.22 -7.72 -2.06
CA HIS A 90 -1.32 -8.34 -0.75
C HIS A 90 -1.60 -9.84 -0.80
N SER A 91 -1.73 -10.45 -1.98
CA SER A 91 -1.98 -11.88 -2.03
C SER A 91 -0.80 -12.68 -1.46
N ASN A 92 -1.09 -13.83 -0.87
CA ASN A 92 -0.09 -14.83 -0.49
C ASN A 92 0.38 -15.67 -1.71
N MET A 93 0.14 -15.17 -2.93
CA MET A 93 0.48 -15.86 -4.17
C MET A 93 2.01 -15.91 -4.35
N ARG A 94 2.51 -17.11 -4.61
CA ARG A 94 3.92 -17.30 -5.01
C ARG A 94 4.06 -17.16 -6.53
N ILE A 95 4.69 -16.09 -6.97
CA ILE A 95 5.08 -15.92 -8.38
C ILE A 95 6.48 -16.51 -8.58
N PRO A 96 6.73 -17.34 -9.62
CA PRO A 96 8.08 -17.82 -9.90
C PRO A 96 9.06 -16.65 -10.07
N TYR A 97 10.22 -16.71 -9.41
CA TYR A 97 11.20 -15.62 -9.34
C TYR A 97 11.56 -15.03 -10.73
N ALA A 98 11.73 -15.88 -11.73
CA ALA A 98 12.04 -15.45 -13.10
C ALA A 98 10.91 -14.61 -13.74
N VAL A 99 9.64 -14.95 -13.45
CA VAL A 99 8.47 -14.18 -13.93
C VAL A 99 8.39 -12.87 -13.16
N ASP A 100 8.48 -12.96 -11.84
CA ASP A 100 8.36 -11.80 -10.96
C ASP A 100 9.44 -10.74 -11.24
N THR A 101 10.69 -11.13 -11.54
CA THR A 101 11.78 -10.22 -11.94
C THR A 101 11.44 -9.34 -13.15
N TRP A 102 10.62 -9.86 -14.08
CA TRP A 102 10.15 -9.09 -15.22
C TRP A 102 8.91 -8.26 -14.89
N VAL A 103 7.93 -8.86 -14.20
CA VAL A 103 6.66 -8.21 -13.88
C VAL A 103 6.86 -7.03 -12.94
N ARG A 104 7.72 -7.17 -11.91
CA ARG A 104 7.99 -6.15 -10.88
C ARG A 104 8.67 -4.87 -11.40
N LYS A 105 9.07 -4.85 -12.69
CA LYS A 105 9.56 -3.65 -13.36
C LYS A 105 8.42 -2.71 -13.76
N PHE A 106 7.20 -3.25 -13.93
CA PHE A 106 6.04 -2.52 -14.44
C PHE A 106 4.91 -2.48 -13.42
N LEU A 107 4.56 -3.63 -12.83
CA LEU A 107 3.48 -3.76 -11.86
C LEU A 107 4.05 -4.05 -10.47
N VAL A 108 3.36 -3.60 -9.43
CA VAL A 108 3.71 -4.01 -8.07
C VAL A 108 3.30 -5.48 -7.90
N THR A 109 4.22 -6.33 -7.48
CA THR A 109 3.98 -7.77 -7.28
C THR A 109 3.83 -8.09 -5.79
N PRO A 110 3.27 -9.26 -5.43
CA PRO A 110 3.16 -9.68 -4.04
C PRO A 110 4.49 -9.61 -3.28
N ASP A 111 5.56 -10.16 -3.86
CA ASP A 111 6.88 -10.15 -3.21
C ASP A 111 7.53 -8.77 -3.20
N MET A 112 7.23 -7.87 -4.15
CA MET A 112 7.69 -6.47 -4.08
C MET A 112 6.99 -5.74 -2.92
N HIS A 113 5.67 -5.88 -2.80
CA HIS A 113 4.89 -5.23 -1.75
C HIS A 113 5.10 -5.85 -0.38
N ARG A 114 5.41 -7.16 -0.30
CA ARG A 114 5.71 -7.81 0.98
C ARG A 114 6.90 -7.18 1.69
N VAL A 115 7.93 -6.72 0.96
CA VAL A 115 9.08 -5.99 1.55
C VAL A 115 8.61 -4.75 2.33
N HIS A 116 7.62 -4.05 1.81
CA HIS A 116 7.02 -2.87 2.44
C HIS A 116 6.30 -3.19 3.77
N HIS A 117 5.89 -4.43 4.00
CA HIS A 117 5.27 -4.87 5.25
C HIS A 117 6.27 -5.50 6.24
N SER A 118 7.57 -5.43 5.94
CA SER A 118 8.63 -5.86 6.84
C SER A 118 8.59 -5.09 8.16
N THR A 119 8.97 -5.75 9.25
CA THR A 119 9.24 -5.11 10.54
C THR A 119 10.49 -4.20 10.51
N ILE A 120 11.39 -4.39 9.54
CA ILE A 120 12.59 -3.58 9.41
C ILE A 120 12.22 -2.23 8.79
N ARG A 121 12.37 -1.14 9.56
CA ARG A 121 11.89 0.20 9.16
C ARG A 121 12.36 0.67 7.78
N ALA A 122 13.60 0.36 7.38
CA ALA A 122 14.11 0.73 6.06
C ALA A 122 13.38 0.01 4.91
N GLU A 123 12.90 -1.20 5.16
CA GLU A 123 12.07 -1.99 4.23
C GLU A 123 10.61 -1.53 4.32
N THR A 124 10.10 -1.24 5.53
CA THR A 124 8.76 -0.69 5.74
C THR A 124 8.54 0.62 4.97
N ASP A 125 9.54 1.49 5.00
CA ASP A 125 9.49 2.80 4.33
C ASP A 125 10.03 2.74 2.89
N SER A 126 9.64 1.70 2.16
CA SER A 126 10.00 1.47 0.75
C SER A 126 8.81 0.97 -0.07
N ASN A 127 8.93 0.84 -1.38
CA ASN A 127 7.93 0.18 -2.25
C ASN A 127 6.47 0.66 -2.06
N TYR A 128 6.22 1.97 -2.12
CA TYR A 128 4.91 2.59 -1.89
C TYR A 128 3.94 2.47 -3.07
N GLY A 129 4.40 1.98 -4.23
CA GLY A 129 3.56 1.82 -5.41
C GLY A 129 2.33 0.92 -5.16
N PHE A 130 1.29 1.12 -5.96
CA PHE A 130 0.08 0.30 -5.89
C PHE A 130 -0.19 -0.40 -7.22
N CYS A 131 -0.42 0.32 -8.33
CA CYS A 131 -0.58 -0.32 -9.63
C CYS A 131 0.77 -0.41 -10.35
N LEU A 132 1.45 0.73 -10.52
CA LEU A 132 2.71 0.81 -11.25
C LEU A 132 3.92 0.84 -10.30
N ALA A 133 4.90 -0.02 -10.60
CA ALA A 133 6.16 -0.09 -9.86
C ALA A 133 7.18 0.99 -10.25
N ILE A 134 6.86 1.81 -11.28
CA ILE A 134 7.77 2.83 -11.81
C ILE A 134 8.01 3.96 -10.82
N TRP A 135 7.01 4.30 -10.00
CA TRP A 135 7.08 5.43 -9.07
C TRP A 135 8.15 5.22 -8.01
N ASP A 136 8.28 4.00 -7.48
CA ASP A 136 9.31 3.67 -6.50
C ASP A 136 10.73 3.84 -7.04
N ARG A 137 10.93 3.54 -8.32
CA ARG A 137 12.23 3.74 -8.98
C ARG A 137 12.49 5.20 -9.29
N LEU A 138 11.47 5.90 -9.78
CA LEU A 138 11.56 7.31 -10.13
C LEU A 138 11.85 8.18 -8.90
N PHE A 139 11.27 7.84 -7.76
CA PHE A 139 11.36 8.62 -6.52
C PHE A 139 12.22 7.97 -5.43
N GLY A 140 13.02 6.95 -5.80
CA GLY A 140 14.07 6.39 -4.96
C GLY A 140 13.61 5.65 -3.70
N SER A 141 12.45 5.02 -3.71
CA SER A 141 11.94 4.17 -2.62
C SER A 141 11.97 2.68 -2.95
N TYR A 142 12.52 2.28 -4.10
CA TYR A 142 12.54 0.87 -4.49
C TYR A 142 13.56 0.04 -3.69
N ILE A 143 13.09 -1.02 -3.03
CA ILE A 143 13.92 -2.08 -2.45
C ILE A 143 13.56 -3.41 -3.12
N GLU A 144 14.56 -4.05 -3.72
CA GLU A 144 14.35 -5.27 -4.50
C GLU A 144 14.11 -6.50 -3.62
N GLN A 145 14.94 -6.68 -2.59
CA GLN A 145 14.93 -7.84 -1.71
C GLN A 145 14.99 -7.40 -0.25
N PRO A 146 14.22 -8.05 0.64
CA PRO A 146 14.36 -7.81 2.07
C PRO A 146 15.68 -8.42 2.57
N LYS A 147 16.22 -7.86 3.64
CA LYS A 147 17.52 -8.23 4.20
C LYS A 147 17.63 -9.70 4.60
N LEU A 148 16.52 -10.27 5.08
CA LEU A 148 16.44 -11.68 5.50
C LEU A 148 15.94 -12.60 4.38
N GLY A 149 15.60 -12.07 3.20
CA GLY A 149 14.90 -12.82 2.16
C GLY A 149 13.41 -13.00 2.47
N HIS A 150 12.59 -13.23 1.44
CA HIS A 150 11.12 -13.28 1.57
C HIS A 150 10.57 -14.40 2.46
N LEU A 151 11.37 -15.44 2.73
CA LEU A 151 10.97 -16.58 3.57
C LEU A 151 11.22 -16.33 5.06
N ASP A 152 12.30 -15.63 5.39
CA ASP A 152 12.75 -15.42 6.77
C ASP A 152 12.45 -13.99 7.27
N MET A 153 11.78 -13.16 6.46
CA MET A 153 11.39 -11.82 6.88
C MET A 153 10.21 -11.85 7.85
N ASP A 154 10.30 -11.03 8.89
CA ASP A 154 9.20 -10.80 9.81
C ASP A 154 8.26 -9.72 9.27
N ILE A 155 6.98 -10.04 9.22
CA ILE A 155 5.90 -9.16 8.78
C ILE A 155 5.18 -8.55 10.00
N GLY A 156 4.68 -7.35 9.82
CA GLY A 156 3.81 -6.66 10.76
C GLY A 156 4.53 -5.53 11.52
N ILE A 157 3.95 -5.09 12.65
CA ILE A 157 4.61 -4.15 13.56
C ILE A 157 4.79 -4.75 14.95
N HIS A 158 5.89 -4.40 15.62
CA HIS A 158 6.29 -5.01 16.89
C HIS A 158 5.26 -4.84 18.01
N GLN A 159 4.52 -3.74 18.02
CA GLN A 159 3.58 -3.38 19.09
C GLN A 159 2.31 -4.25 19.11
N PHE A 160 1.87 -4.78 17.95
CA PHE A 160 0.54 -5.41 17.80
C PHE A 160 0.62 -6.89 17.42
N ARG A 161 1.68 -7.60 17.86
CA ARG A 161 1.91 -9.00 17.50
C ARG A 161 1.05 -10.01 18.25
N CYS A 162 0.53 -9.66 19.44
CA CYS A 162 -0.33 -10.57 20.19
C CYS A 162 -1.60 -10.89 19.38
N PRO A 163 -2.08 -12.15 19.30
CA PRO A 163 -3.28 -12.50 18.53
C PRO A 163 -4.53 -11.69 18.91
N ASN A 164 -4.63 -11.26 20.16
CA ASN A 164 -5.72 -10.40 20.63
C ASN A 164 -5.73 -9.01 19.97
N GLU A 165 -4.58 -8.50 19.51
CA GLU A 165 -4.46 -7.20 18.82
C GLU A 165 -5.00 -7.24 17.38
N GLN A 166 -5.28 -8.44 16.86
CA GLN A 166 -5.82 -8.66 15.51
C GLN A 166 -7.36 -8.66 15.47
N ARG A 167 -8.02 -8.45 16.62
CA ARG A 167 -9.48 -8.31 16.70
C ARG A 167 -9.93 -6.95 16.17
N LEU A 168 -11.11 -6.92 15.55
CA LEU A 168 -11.68 -5.70 14.99
C LEU A 168 -11.74 -4.54 15.99
N ASP A 169 -12.18 -4.79 17.22
CA ASP A 169 -12.25 -3.77 18.27
C ASP A 169 -10.88 -3.21 18.67
N LYS A 170 -9.84 -4.04 18.60
CA LYS A 170 -8.46 -3.62 18.90
C LYS A 170 -7.83 -2.86 17.74
N ILE A 171 -8.02 -3.36 16.52
CA ILE A 171 -7.56 -2.72 15.29
C ILE A 171 -8.05 -1.26 15.22
N LEU A 172 -9.31 -0.98 15.57
CA LEU A 172 -9.85 0.38 15.61
C LEU A 172 -9.19 1.31 16.64
N THR A 173 -8.54 0.77 17.66
CA THR A 173 -7.85 1.56 18.69
C THR A 173 -6.35 1.72 18.44
N GLN A 174 -5.76 0.92 17.54
CA GLN A 174 -4.33 0.94 17.26
C GLN A 174 -3.78 2.33 16.92
N PRO A 175 -4.47 3.19 16.14
CA PRO A 175 -3.97 4.53 15.82
C PRO A 175 -3.79 5.46 17.02
N PHE A 176 -4.51 5.20 18.12
CA PHE A 176 -4.53 6.07 19.28
C PHE A 176 -3.65 5.55 20.43
N ARG A 177 -2.93 4.46 20.20
CA ARG A 177 -2.02 3.85 21.17
C ARG A 177 -0.60 4.25 20.82
N GLU A 178 0.15 4.68 21.84
CA GLU A 178 1.54 5.10 21.70
C GLU A 178 2.41 3.98 21.11
N ASP A 179 3.36 4.39 20.28
CA ASP A 179 4.43 3.53 19.80
C ASP A 179 5.44 3.41 20.95
N SER A 180 5.20 2.46 21.87
CA SER A 180 6.12 2.12 22.96
C SER A 180 7.38 1.44 22.45
#